data_AF-A0A160DWR1-F1
#
_entry.id   AF-A0A160DWR1-F1
#
_cell.length_a   1.000
_cell.length_b   1.000
_cell.length_c   1.000
_cell.angle_alpha   90.00
_cell.angle_beta   90.00
_cell.angle_gamma   90.00
#
_symmetry.space_group_name_H-M   'P 1'
#
loop_
_entity.id
_entity.type
_entity.pdbx_description
1 polymer ?
#
loop_
_entity_poly.entity_id
_entity_poly.type
_entity_poly.pdbx_seq_one_letter_code
_entity_poly.pdbx_strand_id
1 'polypeptide(L)'
;MAIDIGIDQKDRKKIADGLSKLLADTYTLYLKTHSFHWNITGSMFNSLHTMFETQYNELWSAADVIAERIRSLDFPAPGSYSQFVKLAAIKEEPGVPDWRGMVEQLVDGHETAARTGRAVFKVADKADDQPTADLVTQRLEAHEKTAWMLRSLLK
;
A
#
# COMPACT_ATOMS: atom_id res chain seq x y z
N MET A 1 -22.78 -21.27 0.22
CA MET A 1 -22.89 -21.39 -1.25
C MET A 1 -21.48 -21.24 -1.80
N ALA A 2 -21.06 -22.05 -2.78
CA ALA A 2 -19.76 -21.85 -3.40
C ALA A 2 -19.82 -20.57 -4.26
N ILE A 3 -18.81 -19.71 -4.16
CA ILE A 3 -18.67 -18.53 -5.03
C ILE A 3 -18.54 -18.98 -6.50
N ASP A 4 -19.30 -18.33 -7.38
CA ASP A 4 -19.27 -18.53 -8.83
C ASP A 4 -19.23 -17.16 -9.52
N ILE A 5 -18.02 -16.70 -9.84
CA ILE A 5 -17.75 -15.41 -10.47
C ILE A 5 -16.87 -15.56 -11.73
N GLY A 6 -16.77 -16.78 -12.28
CA GLY A 6 -15.96 -17.06 -13.47
C GLY A 6 -14.45 -17.21 -13.24
N ILE A 7 -13.97 -17.19 -11.99
CA ILE A 7 -12.54 -17.38 -11.65
C ILE A 7 -12.39 -18.59 -10.72
N ASP A 8 -11.49 -19.50 -11.07
CA ASP A 8 -11.25 -20.72 -10.30
C ASP A 8 -10.73 -20.40 -8.88
N GLN A 9 -10.95 -21.32 -7.93
CA GLN A 9 -10.55 -21.10 -6.54
C GLN A 9 -9.03 -20.93 -6.38
N LYS A 10 -8.23 -21.59 -7.21
CA LYS A 10 -6.78 -21.59 -7.12
C LYS A 10 -6.21 -20.22 -7.50
N ASP A 11 -6.75 -19.61 -8.54
CA ASP A 11 -6.34 -18.31 -9.03
C ASP A 11 -6.89 -17.20 -8.15
N ARG A 12 -8.15 -17.28 -7.70
CA ARG A 12 -8.67 -16.36 -6.65
C ARG A 12 -7.78 -16.39 -5.40
N LYS A 13 -7.31 -17.57 -4.97
CA LYS A 13 -6.40 -17.69 -3.82
C LYS A 13 -5.07 -16.97 -4.06
N LYS A 14 -4.43 -17.17 -5.23
CA LYS A 14 -3.18 -16.49 -5.56
C LYS A 14 -3.35 -14.97 -5.61
N ILE A 15 -4.46 -14.50 -6.18
CA ILE A 15 -4.79 -13.07 -6.24
C ILE A 15 -4.98 -12.53 -4.82
N ALA A 16 -5.78 -13.20 -3.99
CA ALA A 16 -6.00 -12.82 -2.59
C ALA A 16 -4.71 -12.81 -1.77
N ASP A 17 -3.80 -13.76 -1.98
CA ASP A 17 -2.48 -13.77 -1.34
C ASP A 17 -1.62 -12.58 -1.77
N GLY A 18 -1.66 -12.20 -3.05
CA GLY A 18 -0.99 -11.02 -3.57
C GLY A 18 -1.56 -9.73 -2.99
N LEU A 19 -2.89 -9.57 -3.02
CA LEU A 19 -3.58 -8.43 -2.42
C LEU A 19 -3.36 -8.35 -0.91
N SER A 20 -3.22 -9.48 -0.21
CA SER A 20 -2.91 -9.49 1.23
C SER A 20 -1.54 -8.90 1.54
N LYS A 21 -0.55 -9.09 0.65
CA LYS A 21 0.76 -8.43 0.75
C LYS A 21 0.65 -6.95 0.46
N LEU A 22 -0.09 -6.57 -0.59
CA LEU A 22 -0.32 -5.17 -0.91
C LEU A 22 -1.04 -4.44 0.23
N LEU A 23 -2.06 -5.05 0.83
CA LEU A 23 -2.76 -4.52 2.00
C LEU A 23 -1.82 -4.32 3.19
N ALA A 24 -0.91 -5.27 3.43
CA ALA A 24 0.10 -5.16 4.47
C ALA A 24 1.06 -3.99 4.21
N ASP A 25 1.58 -3.86 2.99
CA ASP A 25 2.39 -2.71 2.58
C ASP A 25 1.63 -1.38 2.76
N THR A 26 0.37 -1.31 2.32
CA THR A 26 -0.48 -0.12 2.46
C THR A 26 -0.66 0.26 3.92
N TYR A 27 -0.98 -0.69 4.82
CA TYR A 27 -1.16 -0.41 6.24
C TYR A 27 0.14 -0.02 6.95
N THR A 28 1.26 -0.69 6.64
CA THR A 28 2.58 -0.36 7.17
C THR A 28 2.98 1.05 6.74
N LEU A 29 2.77 1.40 5.46
CA LEU A 29 3.07 2.74 4.95
C LEU A 29 2.15 3.79 5.56
N TYR A 30 0.85 3.51 5.70
CA TYR A 30 -0.11 4.39 6.39
C TYR A 30 0.39 4.73 7.80
N LEU A 31 0.74 3.71 8.59
CA LEU A 31 1.18 3.91 9.97
C LEU A 31 2.48 4.72 10.03
N LYS A 32 3.44 4.43 9.14
CA LYS A 32 4.70 5.16 9.02
C LYS A 32 4.45 6.64 8.67
N THR A 33 3.65 6.92 7.66
CA THR A 33 3.31 8.28 7.23
C THR A 33 2.58 9.05 8.32
N HIS A 34 1.63 8.43 9.02
CA HIS A 34 0.90 9.06 10.12
C HIS A 34 1.82 9.38 11.30
N SER A 35 2.77 8.48 11.62
CA SER A 35 3.81 8.75 12.60
C SER A 35 4.69 9.94 12.22
N PHE A 36 5.09 10.06 10.95
CA PHE A 36 5.89 11.20 10.48
C PHE A 36 5.09 12.51 10.49
N HIS A 37 3.79 12.47 10.19
CA HIS A 37 2.91 13.62 10.33
C HIS A 37 2.92 14.17 11.77
N TRP A 38 2.88 13.30 12.79
CA TRP A 38 2.93 13.76 14.19
C TRP A 38 4.29 14.33 14.60
N ASN A 39 5.38 13.75 14.08
CA ASN A 39 6.72 13.98 14.63
C ASN A 39 7.62 14.88 13.77
N ILE A 40 7.16 15.33 12.61
CA ILE A 40 7.92 16.28 11.79
C ILE A 40 8.15 17.59 12.54
N THR A 41 9.36 18.13 12.44
CA THR A 41 9.75 19.42 13.04
C THR A 41 10.70 20.17 12.09
N GLY A 42 11.05 21.42 12.44
CA GLY A 42 12.01 22.24 11.68
C GLY A 42 11.38 23.06 10.55
N SER A 43 12.21 23.59 9.65
CA SER A 43 11.81 24.57 8.63
C SER A 43 10.78 24.04 7.62
N MET A 44 10.70 22.72 7.45
CA MET A 44 9.77 22.05 6.55
C MET A 44 8.44 21.66 7.22
N PHE A 45 8.25 21.99 8.50
CA PHE A 45 7.13 21.51 9.33
C PHE A 45 5.78 21.62 8.63
N ASN A 46 5.34 22.84 8.29
CA ASN A 46 3.99 23.04 7.78
C ASN A 46 3.75 22.29 6.45
N SER A 47 4.69 22.41 5.51
CA SER A 47 4.56 21.77 4.19
C SER A 47 4.53 20.24 4.27
N LEU A 48 5.43 19.63 5.06
CA LEU A 48 5.50 18.18 5.19
C LEU A 48 4.39 17.63 6.08
N HIS A 49 3.99 18.34 7.14
CA HIS A 49 2.89 17.94 8.01
C HIS A 49 1.58 17.80 7.20
N THR A 50 1.22 18.79 6.39
CA THR A 50 0.04 18.75 5.52
C THR A 50 0.19 17.73 4.37
N MET A 51 1.39 17.58 3.81
CA MET A 51 1.64 16.58 2.77
C MET A 51 1.48 15.15 3.31
N PHE A 52 2.03 14.85 4.48
CA PHE A 52 1.89 13.54 5.12
C PHE A 52 0.44 13.25 5.52
N GLU A 53 -0.34 14.27 5.93
CA GLU A 53 -1.78 14.12 6.15
C GLU A 53 -2.55 13.72 4.89
N THR A 54 -2.28 14.40 3.79
CA THR A 54 -2.87 14.04 2.49
C THR A 54 -2.54 12.59 2.12
N GLN A 55 -1.28 12.18 2.34
CA GLN A 55 -0.83 10.83 2.01
C GLN A 55 -1.44 9.75 2.91
N TYR A 56 -1.45 9.92 4.23
CA TYR A 56 -2.00 8.87 5.10
C TYR A 56 -3.52 8.73 4.92
N ASN A 57 -4.24 9.81 4.61
CA ASN A 57 -5.68 9.73 4.32
C ASN A 57 -5.94 8.93 3.02
N GLU A 58 -5.13 9.14 1.99
CA GLU A 58 -5.21 8.35 0.74
C GLU A 58 -4.94 6.87 1.00
N LEU A 59 -3.89 6.55 1.77
CA LEU A 59 -3.54 5.18 2.14
C LEU A 59 -4.62 4.52 3.01
N TRP A 60 -5.23 5.29 3.92
CA TRP A 60 -6.35 4.82 4.74
C TRP A 60 -7.54 4.40 3.89
N SER A 61 -7.94 5.23 2.92
CA SER A 61 -9.01 4.87 1.97
C SER A 61 -8.61 3.69 1.09
N ALA A 62 -7.36 3.62 0.64
CA ALA A 62 -6.87 2.52 -0.19
C ALA A 62 -6.96 1.15 0.50
N ALA A 63 -6.70 1.12 1.81
CA ALA A 63 -6.69 -0.12 2.59
C ALA A 63 -8.05 -0.85 2.53
N ASP A 64 -9.15 -0.11 2.65
CA ASP A 64 -10.50 -0.66 2.62
C ASP A 64 -10.81 -1.31 1.27
N VAL A 65 -10.56 -0.58 0.16
CA VAL A 65 -10.82 -1.09 -1.19
C VAL A 65 -10.02 -2.37 -1.49
N ILE A 66 -8.77 -2.45 -1.02
CA ILE A 66 -7.94 -3.66 -1.16
C ILE A 66 -8.51 -4.81 -0.31
N ALA A 67 -8.85 -4.54 0.95
CA ALA A 67 -9.39 -5.55 1.87
C ALA A 67 -10.73 -6.12 1.39
N GLU A 68 -11.64 -5.26 0.94
CA GLU A 68 -12.94 -5.67 0.39
C GLU A 68 -12.77 -6.43 -0.92
N ARG A 69 -11.75 -6.14 -1.73
CA ARG A 69 -11.45 -6.95 -2.91
C ARG A 69 -11.01 -8.37 -2.53
N ILE A 70 -10.18 -8.53 -1.50
CA ILE A 70 -9.82 -9.85 -0.97
C ILE A 70 -11.07 -10.61 -0.52
N ARG A 71 -11.99 -9.93 0.18
CA ARG A 71 -13.25 -10.54 0.61
C ARG A 71 -14.17 -10.91 -0.54
N SER A 72 -14.23 -10.09 -1.58
CA SER A 72 -14.99 -10.35 -2.81
C SER A 72 -14.50 -11.60 -3.57
N LEU A 73 -13.23 -11.98 -3.38
CA LEU A 73 -12.65 -13.22 -3.90
C LEU A 73 -12.90 -14.44 -2.99
N ASP A 74 -13.68 -14.28 -1.93
CA ASP A 74 -14.02 -15.29 -0.92
C ASP A 74 -12.83 -15.77 -0.07
N PHE A 75 -11.87 -14.87 0.22
CA PHE A 75 -10.76 -15.13 1.14
C PHE A 75 -10.70 -14.09 2.25
N PRO A 76 -10.33 -14.45 3.50
CA PRO A 76 -10.28 -13.49 4.60
C PRO A 76 -9.15 -12.48 4.39
N ALA A 77 -9.44 -11.19 4.57
CA ALA A 77 -8.41 -10.15 4.58
C ALA A 77 -7.63 -10.19 5.91
N PRO A 78 -6.29 -10.06 5.90
CA PRO A 78 -5.52 -9.89 7.13
C PRO A 78 -5.89 -8.56 7.80
N GLY A 79 -5.88 -8.52 9.14
CA GLY A 79 -6.33 -7.35 9.90
C GLY A 79 -5.65 -7.16 11.25
N SER A 80 -4.58 -7.89 11.54
CA SER A 80 -3.80 -7.72 12.76
C SER A 80 -2.36 -7.34 12.45
N TYR A 81 -1.73 -6.59 13.35
CA TYR A 81 -0.31 -6.22 13.23
C TYR A 81 0.60 -7.44 12.99
N SER A 82 0.35 -8.53 13.71
CA SER A 82 1.13 -9.78 13.56
C SER A 82 1.02 -10.42 12.17
N GLN A 83 -0.08 -10.21 11.47
CA GLN A 83 -0.26 -10.67 10.09
C GLN A 83 0.43 -9.71 9.12
N PHE A 84 0.24 -8.40 9.29
CA PHE A 84 0.84 -7.40 8.41
C PHE A 84 2.36 -7.45 8.45
N VAL A 85 2.99 -7.54 9.63
CA VAL A 85 4.45 -7.64 9.77
C VAL A 85 5.03 -8.86 9.04
N LYS A 86 4.28 -9.96 8.93
CA LYS A 86 4.72 -11.16 8.20
C LYS A 86 4.57 -11.04 6.68
N LEU A 87 3.68 -10.17 6.22
CA LEU A 87 3.26 -10.07 4.83
C LEU A 87 3.89 -8.87 4.10
N ALA A 88 4.11 -7.77 4.81
CA ALA A 88 4.66 -6.54 4.27
C ALA A 88 6.09 -6.75 3.76
N ALA A 89 6.37 -6.19 2.59
CA ALA A 89 7.71 -6.01 2.05
C ALA A 89 8.38 -4.73 2.59
N ILE A 90 7.57 -3.73 2.96
CA ILE A 90 8.06 -2.50 3.60
C ILE A 90 8.61 -2.83 5.00
N LYS A 91 9.83 -2.36 5.27
CA LYS A 91 10.46 -2.54 6.58
C LYS A 91 10.02 -1.45 7.56
N GLU A 92 9.68 -1.88 8.76
CA GLU A 92 9.53 -0.98 9.89
C GLU A 92 10.90 -0.54 10.39
N GLU A 93 11.06 0.76 10.58
CA GLU A 93 12.28 1.35 11.12
C GLU A 93 11.88 2.13 12.38
N PRO A 94 12.41 1.78 13.55
CA PRO A 94 12.11 2.51 14.77
C PRO A 94 12.80 3.89 14.78
N GLY A 95 12.19 4.85 15.46
CA GLY A 95 12.75 6.18 15.68
C GLY A 95 12.06 7.29 14.89
N VAL A 96 12.60 8.50 15.02
CA VAL A 96 12.11 9.71 14.36
C VAL A 96 13.28 10.34 13.60
N PRO A 97 13.42 10.06 12.29
CA PRO A 97 14.48 10.65 11.49
C PRO A 97 14.23 12.15 11.27
N ASP A 98 15.22 12.85 10.71
CA ASP A 98 14.99 14.23 10.23
C ASP A 98 14.08 14.24 9.00
N TRP A 99 13.70 15.45 8.55
CA TRP A 99 12.74 15.58 7.45
C TRP A 99 13.20 14.89 6.15
N ARG A 100 14.51 14.84 5.88
CA ARG A 100 15.04 14.17 4.69
C ARG A 100 14.90 12.66 4.83
N GLY A 101 15.28 12.12 5.98
CA GLY A 101 15.13 10.69 6.26
C GLY A 101 13.66 10.24 6.25
N MET A 102 12.73 11.07 6.74
CA MET A 102 11.29 10.80 6.62
C MET A 102 10.88 10.67 5.14
N VAL A 103 11.24 11.64 4.31
CA VAL A 103 10.90 11.66 2.87
C VAL A 103 11.54 10.47 2.15
N GLU A 104 12.81 10.17 2.41
CA GLU A 104 13.52 9.01 1.81
C GLU A 104 12.83 7.69 2.13
N GLN A 105 12.44 7.48 3.39
CA GLN A 105 11.73 6.26 3.79
C GLN A 105 10.35 6.16 3.15
N LEU A 106 9.62 7.28 2.97
CA LEU A 106 8.33 7.26 2.28
C LEU A 106 8.48 7.02 0.78
N VAL A 107 9.55 7.52 0.14
CA VAL A 107 9.87 7.18 -1.26
C VAL A 107 10.05 5.67 -1.41
N ASP A 108 10.92 5.06 -0.59
CA ASP A 108 11.16 3.61 -0.66
C ASP A 108 9.89 2.80 -0.36
N GLY A 109 9.10 3.26 0.62
CA GLY A 109 7.81 2.65 0.95
C GLY A 109 6.84 2.63 -0.22
N HIS A 110 6.61 3.78 -0.87
CA HIS A 110 5.73 3.87 -2.03
C HIS A 110 6.25 3.06 -3.23
N GLU A 111 7.55 3.09 -3.51
CA GLU A 111 8.12 2.29 -4.60
C GLU A 111 8.05 0.79 -4.31
N THR A 112 8.18 0.38 -3.05
CA THR A 112 7.98 -1.01 -2.62
C THR A 112 6.54 -1.44 -2.82
N ALA A 113 5.57 -0.66 -2.36
CA ALA A 113 4.15 -0.96 -2.57
C ALA A 113 3.80 -1.01 -4.07
N ALA A 114 4.38 -0.13 -4.90
CA ALA A 114 4.23 -0.19 -6.35
C ALA A 114 4.78 -1.49 -6.95
N ARG A 115 5.96 -1.96 -6.51
CA ARG A 115 6.50 -3.27 -6.93
C ARG A 115 5.60 -4.42 -6.51
N THR A 116 5.07 -4.39 -5.28
CA THR A 116 4.10 -5.38 -4.80
C THR A 116 2.84 -5.39 -5.67
N GLY A 117 2.25 -4.22 -5.94
CA GLY A 117 1.10 -4.08 -6.84
C GLY A 117 1.40 -4.65 -8.23
N ARG A 118 2.57 -4.35 -8.80
CA ARG A 118 2.94 -4.87 -10.13
C ARG A 118 3.05 -6.40 -10.16
N ALA A 119 3.39 -7.04 -9.05
CA ALA A 119 3.35 -8.49 -8.92
C ALA A 119 1.90 -9.02 -8.85
N VAL A 120 1.00 -8.34 -8.12
CA VAL A 120 -0.43 -8.69 -8.07
C VAL A 120 -1.08 -8.56 -9.45
N PHE A 121 -0.79 -7.47 -10.18
CA PHE A 121 -1.32 -7.24 -11.53
C PHE A 121 -1.08 -8.45 -12.45
N LYS A 122 0.16 -8.97 -12.49
CA LYS A 122 0.51 -10.13 -13.32
C LYS A 122 -0.29 -11.38 -12.99
N VAL A 123 -0.67 -11.56 -11.72
CA VAL A 123 -1.45 -12.71 -11.27
C VAL A 123 -2.93 -12.53 -11.64
N ALA A 124 -3.46 -11.31 -11.44
CA ALA A 124 -4.84 -10.97 -11.79
C ALA A 124 -5.08 -11.03 -13.30
N ASP A 125 -4.19 -10.46 -14.10
CA ASP A 125 -4.24 -10.44 -15.57
C ASP A 125 -4.24 -11.87 -16.15
N LYS A 126 -3.35 -12.74 -15.64
CA LYS A 126 -3.29 -14.15 -16.05
C LYS A 126 -4.58 -14.94 -15.74
N ALA A 127 -5.33 -14.51 -14.73
CA ALA A 127 -6.54 -15.16 -14.28
C ALA A 127 -7.82 -14.51 -14.83
N ASP A 128 -7.68 -13.56 -15.77
CA ASP A 128 -8.77 -12.75 -16.30
C ASP A 128 -9.60 -12.05 -15.19
N ASP A 129 -8.95 -11.61 -14.11
CA ASP A 129 -9.58 -10.82 -13.04
C ASP A 129 -9.41 -9.32 -13.30
N GLN A 130 -10.19 -8.78 -14.24
CA GLN A 130 -10.12 -7.37 -14.62
C GLN A 130 -10.41 -6.41 -13.45
N PRO A 131 -11.37 -6.67 -12.54
CA PRO A 131 -11.58 -5.82 -11.38
C PRO A 131 -10.34 -5.69 -10.48
N THR A 132 -9.61 -6.78 -10.23
CA THR A 132 -8.35 -6.69 -9.47
C THR A 132 -7.25 -6.01 -10.28
N ALA A 133 -7.14 -6.29 -11.57
CA ALA A 133 -6.16 -5.63 -12.44
C ALA A 133 -6.36 -4.10 -12.48
N ASP A 134 -7.61 -3.65 -12.59
CA ASP A 134 -7.99 -2.24 -12.56
C ASP A 134 -7.67 -1.59 -11.20
N LEU A 135 -8.13 -2.20 -10.10
CA LEU A 135 -7.82 -1.76 -8.74
C LEU A 135 -6.30 -1.52 -8.57
N VAL A 136 -5.51 -2.54 -8.88
CA VAL A 136 -4.06 -2.49 -8.70
C VAL A 136 -3.42 -1.46 -9.62
N THR A 137 -3.94 -1.26 -10.84
CA THR A 137 -3.47 -0.20 -11.75
C THR A 137 -3.65 1.19 -11.12
N GLN A 138 -4.81 1.46 -10.52
CA GLN A 138 -5.05 2.73 -9.82
C GLN A 138 -4.15 2.89 -8.59
N ARG A 139 -3.78 1.79 -7.91
CA ARG A 139 -2.82 1.83 -6.77
C ARG A 139 -1.39 2.10 -7.24
N LEU A 140 -0.99 1.50 -8.37
CA LEU A 140 0.31 1.77 -9.00
C LEU A 140 0.45 3.27 -9.31
N GLU A 141 -0.52 3.86 -9.99
CA GLU A 141 -0.51 5.28 -10.34
C GLU A 141 -0.36 6.16 -9.10
N ALA A 142 -1.17 5.90 -8.06
CA ALA A 142 -1.12 6.66 -6.81
C ALA A 142 0.26 6.58 -6.14
N HIS A 143 0.83 5.39 -6.00
CA HIS A 143 2.14 5.22 -5.39
C HIS A 143 3.27 5.86 -6.22
N GLU A 144 3.27 5.70 -7.54
CA GLU A 144 4.29 6.26 -8.41
C GLU A 144 4.26 7.79 -8.43
N LYS A 145 3.06 8.38 -8.45
CA LYS A 145 2.85 9.82 -8.37
C LYS A 145 3.33 10.38 -7.03
N THR A 146 2.95 9.75 -5.91
CA THR A 146 3.39 10.20 -4.58
C THR A 146 4.89 10.06 -4.41
N ALA A 147 5.49 8.96 -4.86
CA ALA A 147 6.93 8.77 -4.84
C ALA A 147 7.67 9.85 -5.68
N TRP A 148 7.13 10.25 -6.84
CA TRP A 148 7.68 11.37 -7.61
C TRP A 148 7.64 12.69 -6.83
N MET A 149 6.51 13.04 -6.22
CA MET A 149 6.38 14.27 -5.43
C MET A 149 7.40 14.30 -4.30
N LEU A 150 7.53 13.21 -3.55
CA LEU A 150 8.50 13.06 -2.47
C LEU A 150 9.96 13.14 -2.96
N ARG A 151 10.33 12.38 -4.01
CA ARG A 151 11.68 12.44 -4.60
C ARG A 151 12.04 13.85 -5.08
N SER A 152 11.06 14.65 -5.48
CA SER A 152 11.30 16.03 -5.93
C SER A 152 11.75 16.96 -4.80
N LEU A 153 11.46 16.63 -3.54
CA LEU A 153 11.92 17.37 -2.36
C LEU A 153 13.39 17.07 -1.99
N LEU A 154 13.93 15.96 -2.50
CA LEU A 154 15.29 15.50 -2.22
C LEU A 154 16.33 15.98 -3.25
N LYS A 155 15.90 16.75 -4.26
CA LYS A 155 16.75 17.28 -5.33
C LYS A 155 17.39 18.62 -4.97
#